data_AF-A0A1M6E008-F1
#
_entry.id   AF-A0A1M6E008-F1
#
_cell.length_a   1.000
_cell.length_b   1.000
_cell.length_c   1.000
_cell.angle_alpha   90.00
_cell.angle_beta   90.00
_cell.angle_gamma   90.00
#
_symmetry.space_group_name_H-M   'P 1'
#
loop_
_entity.id
_entity.type
_entity.pdbx_description
1 polymer ?
#
loop_
_entity_poly.entity_id
_entity_poly.type
_entity_poly.pdbx_seq_one_letter_code
_entity_poly.pdbx_strand_id
1 'polypeptide(L)'
;MRLSHKRNVQKKLQKRVLAFASNIVQYEQSRQSEVTPVVPAKPVQVKREVTVNLTPKQQQVLDIVSQHSDGINPKSIGLEAGQEDTKAASWATGALKKLLEEGLVEKVQLSGNKVIYKAQ
;
A
#
# COMPACT_ATOMS: atom_id res chain seq x y z
N MET A 1 -5.34 -32.71 -35.20
CA MET A 1 -5.87 -32.60 -33.81
C MET A 1 -5.31 -31.42 -32.99
N ARG A 2 -4.73 -30.36 -33.57
CA ARG A 2 -4.10 -29.25 -32.79
C ARG A 2 -4.98 -27.99 -32.64
N LEU A 3 -5.92 -27.74 -33.55
CA LEU A 3 -6.65 -26.48 -33.61
C LEU A 3 -7.75 -26.36 -32.54
N SER A 4 -8.47 -27.44 -32.27
CA SER A 4 -9.53 -27.46 -31.24
C SER A 4 -8.97 -27.24 -29.84
N HIS A 5 -7.82 -27.84 -29.53
CA HIS A 5 -7.15 -27.64 -28.24
C HIS A 5 -6.70 -26.19 -28.07
N LYS A 6 -6.08 -25.59 -29.10
CA LYS A 6 -5.68 -24.17 -29.08
C LYS A 6 -6.88 -23.23 -28.87
N ARG A 7 -8.01 -23.47 -29.57
CA ARG A 7 -9.24 -22.67 -29.41
C ARG A 7 -9.82 -22.78 -27.99
N ASN A 8 -9.80 -23.98 -27.40
CA ASN A 8 -10.28 -24.19 -26.03
C ASN A 8 -9.39 -23.48 -24.99
N VAL A 9 -8.07 -23.51 -25.18
CA VAL A 9 -7.12 -22.76 -24.32
C VAL A 9 -7.36 -21.25 -24.43
N GLN A 10 -7.51 -20.71 -25.65
CA GLN A 10 -7.78 -19.29 -25.86
C GLN A 10 -9.11 -18.84 -25.23
N LYS A 11 -10.19 -19.62 -25.41
CA LYS A 11 -11.49 -19.35 -24.77
C LYS A 11 -11.40 -19.37 -23.24
N LYS A 12 -10.62 -20.29 -22.67
CA LYS A 12 -10.41 -20.37 -21.21
C LYS A 12 -9.64 -19.16 -20.68
N LEU A 13 -8.65 -18.67 -21.45
CA LEU A 13 -7.89 -17.47 -21.10
C LEU A 13 -8.77 -16.21 -21.15
N GLN A 14 -9.56 -16.04 -22.21
CA GLN A 14 -10.49 -14.91 -22.34
C GLN A 14 -11.53 -14.86 -21.22
N LYS A 15 -12.10 -16.03 -20.83
CA LYS A 15 -13.04 -16.11 -19.70
C LYS A 15 -12.42 -15.63 -18.38
N ARG A 16 -11.14 -15.97 -18.13
CA ARG A 16 -10.43 -15.50 -16.93
C ARG A 16 -10.21 -14.00 -16.97
N VAL A 17 -9.73 -13.46 -18.08
CA VAL A 17 -9.48 -12.01 -18.23
C VAL A 17 -10.78 -11.21 -18.02
N LEU A 18 -11.90 -11.66 -18.60
CA LEU A 18 -13.21 -11.02 -18.39
C LEU A 18 -13.66 -11.08 -16.92
N ALA A 19 -13.50 -12.23 -16.26
CA ALA A 19 -13.84 -12.37 -14.84
C ALA A 19 -12.97 -11.49 -13.92
N PHE A 20 -11.68 -11.34 -14.22
CA PHE A 20 -10.81 -10.42 -13.49
C PHE A 20 -11.22 -8.95 -13.72
N ALA A 21 -11.52 -8.57 -14.96
CA ALA A 21 -11.97 -7.22 -15.28
C ALA A 21 -13.29 -6.86 -14.58
N SER A 22 -14.26 -7.78 -14.52
CA SER A 22 -15.53 -7.55 -13.81
C SER A 22 -15.35 -7.43 -12.30
N ASN A 23 -14.44 -8.21 -11.70
CA ASN A 23 -14.12 -8.10 -10.27
C ASN A 23 -13.44 -6.76 -9.93
N ILE A 24 -12.60 -6.24 -10.82
CA ILE A 24 -11.96 -4.92 -10.65
C ILE A 24 -13.03 -3.81 -10.74
N VAL A 25 -13.94 -3.88 -11.71
CA VAL A 25 -15.03 -2.90 -11.84
C VAL A 25 -15.97 -2.94 -10.62
N GLN A 26 -16.30 -4.12 -10.09
CA GLN A 26 -17.12 -4.23 -8.88
C GLN A 26 -16.43 -3.68 -7.62
N TYR A 27 -15.11 -3.84 -7.51
CA TYR A 27 -14.34 -3.24 -6.41
C TYR A 27 -14.36 -1.70 -6.49
N GLU A 28 -14.23 -1.12 -7.68
CA GLU A 28 -14.31 0.33 -7.88
C GLU A 28 -15.74 0.88 -7.64
N GLN A 29 -16.79 0.16 -8.05
CA GLN A 29 -18.18 0.60 -7.83
C GLN A 29 -18.61 0.53 -6.35
N SER A 30 -18.01 -0.37 -5.57
CA SER A 30 -18.26 -0.48 -4.12
C SER A 30 -17.64 0.67 -3.29
N ARG A 31 -16.75 1.49 -3.88
CA ARG A 31 -16.18 2.68 -3.21
C ARG A 31 -16.93 3.98 -3.46
N GLN A 32 -17.96 3.98 -4.32
CA GLN A 32 -18.63 5.22 -4.76
C GLN A 32 -20.04 5.44 -4.18
N SER A 33 -20.48 4.61 -3.22
CA SER A 33 -21.81 4.72 -2.63
C SER A 33 -21.78 4.79 -1.10
N GLU A 34 -21.04 5.74 -0.55
CA GLU A 34 -21.33 6.25 0.79
C GLU A 34 -21.01 7.75 0.86
N VAL A 35 -21.99 8.55 0.44
CA VAL A 35 -22.04 9.99 0.72
C VAL A 35 -23.35 10.27 1.44
N THR A 36 -23.25 10.48 2.74
CA THR A 36 -24.16 11.37 3.48
C THR A 36 -23.33 12.26 4.41
N PRO A 37 -23.73 13.53 4.63
CA PRO A 37 -22.80 14.61 4.97
C PRO A 37 -22.92 15.02 6.45
N VAL A 38 -21.82 15.06 7.20
CA VAL A 38 -21.69 15.91 8.39
C VAL A 38 -20.24 16.39 8.52
N VAL A 39 -20.08 17.70 8.36
CA VAL A 39 -18.94 18.56 8.74
C VAL A 39 -19.44 19.36 9.97
N PRO A 40 -18.65 19.84 10.97
CA PRO A 40 -17.20 20.13 10.96
C PRO A 40 -16.40 19.75 12.23
N ALA A 41 -15.10 19.45 12.07
CA ALA A 41 -14.04 20.02 12.91
C ALA A 41 -12.67 19.78 12.28
N LYS A 42 -12.11 20.85 11.71
CA LYS A 42 -10.66 21.01 11.43
C LYS A 42 -9.98 21.45 12.75
N PRO A 43 -8.69 21.15 12.95
CA PRO A 43 -7.64 21.92 12.26
C PRO A 43 -6.69 20.99 11.50
N VAL A 44 -6.57 21.14 10.19
CA VAL A 44 -5.40 21.81 9.58
C VAL A 44 -4.09 21.33 10.21
N GLN A 45 -3.51 20.30 9.61
CA GLN A 45 -2.06 20.32 9.38
C GLN A 45 -1.84 20.22 7.88
N VAL A 46 -1.23 21.29 7.38
CA VAL A 46 -0.74 21.48 6.02
C VAL A 46 0.13 20.27 5.68
N LYS A 47 -0.44 19.26 5.00
CA LYS A 47 0.39 18.25 4.35
C LYS A 47 1.06 19.02 3.22
N ARG A 48 2.33 19.36 3.44
CA ARG A 48 3.27 19.75 2.37
C ARG A 48 2.92 18.87 1.20
N GLU A 49 2.48 19.50 0.10
CA GLU A 49 2.42 18.86 -1.20
C GLU A 49 3.86 18.54 -1.57
N VAL A 50 4.37 17.47 -0.98
CA VAL A 50 5.49 16.78 -1.56
C VAL A 50 4.87 16.13 -2.78
N THR A 51 4.97 16.83 -3.91
CA THR A 51 4.63 16.38 -5.27
C THR A 51 5.55 15.23 -5.67
N VAL A 52 5.52 14.18 -4.87
CA VAL A 52 6.18 12.92 -5.10
C VAL A 52 5.01 11.97 -5.32
N ASN A 53 4.95 11.41 -6.53
CA ASN A 53 3.85 10.60 -7.00
C ASN A 53 3.89 9.24 -6.30
N LEU A 54 3.63 9.24 -4.99
CA LEU A 54 3.69 8.08 -4.12
C LEU A 54 2.53 7.15 -4.46
N THR A 55 2.85 5.87 -4.62
CA THR A 55 1.82 4.84 -4.71
C THR A 55 0.99 4.81 -3.43
N PRO A 56 -0.29 4.37 -3.46
CA PRO A 56 -1.14 4.29 -2.27
C PRO A 56 -0.50 3.48 -1.14
N LYS A 57 0.27 2.44 -1.48
CA LYS A 57 1.03 1.62 -0.54
C LYS A 57 2.14 2.40 0.16
N GLN A 58 2.93 3.18 -0.59
CA GLN A 58 3.99 4.01 0.00
C GLN A 58 3.39 5.11 0.86
N GLN A 59 2.28 5.71 0.43
CA GLN A 59 1.58 6.72 1.21
C GLN A 59 1.06 6.15 2.54
N GLN A 60 0.51 4.92 2.54
CA GLN A 60 0.07 4.24 3.75
C GLN A 60 1.24 3.97 4.70
N VAL A 61 2.37 3.48 4.18
CA VAL A 61 3.57 3.26 5.00
C VAL A 61 4.11 4.56 5.59
N LEU A 62 4.15 5.63 4.79
CA LEU A 62 4.60 6.94 5.26
C LEU A 62 3.67 7.49 6.36
N ASP A 63 2.36 7.33 6.18
CA ASP A 63 1.37 7.80 7.16
C ASP A 63 1.54 7.07 8.51
N ILE A 64 1.69 5.74 8.48
CA ILE A 64 2.00 4.94 9.68
C ILE A 64 3.31 5.42 10.31
N VAL A 65 4.40 5.51 9.55
CA VAL A 65 5.69 5.95 10.09
C VAL A 65 5.62 7.37 10.69
N SER A 66 4.82 8.26 10.12
CA SER A 66 4.61 9.62 10.65
C SER A 66 3.81 9.66 11.95
N GLN A 67 2.97 8.66 12.22
CA GLN A 67 2.26 8.52 13.50
C GLN A 67 3.19 8.05 14.63
N HIS A 68 4.36 7.49 14.30
CA HIS A 68 5.34 6.96 15.26
C HIS A 68 6.64 7.77 15.26
N SER A 69 6.64 8.90 15.99
CA SER A 69 7.81 9.80 16.12
C SER A 69 9.07 9.11 16.67
N ASP A 70 8.89 8.10 17.52
CA ASP A 70 9.99 7.34 18.14
C ASP A 70 10.65 6.36 17.17
N GLY A 71 10.02 6.13 16.02
CA GLY A 71 10.45 5.22 14.98
C GLY A 71 9.86 3.82 15.13
N ILE A 72 9.52 3.22 14.00
CA ILE A 72 8.80 1.94 13.93
C ILE A 72 9.59 0.91 13.13
N ASN A 73 9.48 -0.36 13.50
CA ASN A 73 10.15 -1.46 12.80
C ASN A 73 9.32 -1.90 11.57
N PRO A 74 9.94 -2.46 10.51
CA PRO A 74 9.23 -2.89 9.30
C PRO A 74 8.07 -3.87 9.55
N LYS A 75 8.21 -4.74 10.56
CA LYS A 75 7.19 -5.74 10.87
C LYS A 75 5.94 -5.07 11.48
N SER A 76 6.13 -4.17 12.44
CA SER A 76 5.07 -3.40 13.09
C SER A 76 4.33 -2.50 12.10
N ILE A 77 5.04 -1.87 11.14
CA ILE A 77 4.38 -1.12 10.06
C ILE A 77 3.39 -2.01 9.29
N GLY A 78 3.82 -3.21 8.90
CA GLY A 78 2.96 -4.14 8.19
C GLY A 78 1.77 -4.62 9.03
N LEU A 79 1.97 -4.83 10.33
CA LEU A 79 0.90 -5.23 11.25
C LEU A 79 -0.15 -4.12 11.40
N GLU A 80 0.27 -2.86 11.55
CA GLU A 80 -0.64 -1.71 11.60
C GLU A 80 -1.37 -1.47 10.29
N ALA A 81 -0.73 -1.81 9.16
CA ALA A 81 -1.38 -1.83 7.85
C ALA A 81 -2.37 -3.00 7.66
N GLY A 82 -2.59 -3.84 8.68
CA GLY A 82 -3.50 -4.98 8.64
C GLY A 82 -2.97 -6.19 7.86
N GLN A 83 -1.66 -6.29 7.66
CA GLN A 83 -1.05 -7.46 7.03
C GLN A 83 -0.87 -8.62 8.01
N GLU A 84 -0.85 -9.83 7.46
CA GLU A 84 -0.53 -11.04 8.22
C GLU A 84 0.92 -11.00 8.74
N ASP A 85 1.15 -11.50 9.96
CA ASP A 85 2.44 -11.44 10.65
C ASP A 85 3.63 -11.97 9.83
N THR A 86 3.39 -13.00 9.01
CA THR A 86 4.39 -13.63 8.15
C THR A 86 4.80 -12.78 6.95
N LYS A 87 3.92 -11.87 6.50
CA LYS A 87 4.15 -11.01 5.32
C LYS A 87 4.39 -9.55 5.69
N ALA A 88 4.05 -9.15 6.92
CA ALA A 88 4.10 -7.76 7.40
C ALA A 88 5.45 -7.08 7.13
N ALA A 89 6.55 -7.74 7.52
CA ALA A 89 7.89 -7.19 7.31
C ALA A 89 8.24 -7.02 5.82
N SER A 90 8.00 -8.05 5.00
CA SER A 90 8.29 -8.03 3.56
C SER A 90 7.42 -7.01 2.81
N TRP A 91 6.17 -6.85 3.24
CA TRP A 91 5.25 -5.88 2.68
C TRP A 91 5.76 -4.45 2.89
N ALA A 92 6.17 -4.09 4.10
CA ALA A 92 6.67 -2.75 4.43
C ALA A 92 8.03 -2.46 3.76
N THR A 93 8.95 -3.44 3.75
CA THR A 93 10.31 -3.28 3.22
C THR A 93 10.33 -2.80 1.76
N GLY A 94 9.40 -3.30 0.94
CA GLY A 94 9.29 -2.88 -0.46
C GLY A 94 8.92 -1.40 -0.64
N ALA A 95 8.08 -0.85 0.25
CA ALA A 95 7.71 0.56 0.23
C ALA A 95 8.78 1.44 0.88
N LEU A 96 9.35 1.00 2.02
CA LEU A 96 10.41 1.70 2.74
C LEU A 96 11.66 1.94 1.88
N LYS A 97 11.99 1.02 0.97
CA LYS A 97 13.11 1.22 0.03
C LYS A 97 12.94 2.49 -0.79
N LYS A 98 11.73 2.78 -1.27
CA LYS A 98 11.43 3.97 -2.07
C LYS A 98 11.34 5.24 -1.23
N LEU A 99 10.74 5.15 -0.05
CA LEU A 99 10.69 6.28 0.88
C LEU A 99 12.07 6.71 1.40
N LEU A 100 13.01 5.77 1.51
CA LEU A 100 14.42 6.05 1.78
C LEU A 100 15.12 6.74 0.59
N GLU A 101 14.89 6.24 -0.63
CA GLU A 101 15.46 6.84 -1.86
C GLU A 101 14.98 8.29 -2.05
N GLU A 102 13.75 8.59 -1.68
CA GLU A 102 13.15 9.92 -1.77
C GLU A 102 13.43 10.80 -0.54
N GLY A 103 14.13 10.29 0.47
CA GLY A 103 14.50 11.04 1.67
C GLY A 103 13.32 11.40 2.59
N LEU A 104 12.19 10.71 2.48
CA LEU A 104 11.00 10.94 3.30
C LEU A 104 11.04 10.21 4.63
N VAL A 105 11.86 9.17 4.71
CA VAL A 105 12.01 8.33 5.91
C VAL A 105 13.49 8.09 6.12
N GLU A 106 13.95 8.21 7.36
CA GLU A 106 15.31 7.90 7.77
C GLU A 106 15.36 6.53 8.44
N LYS A 107 16.37 5.75 8.06
CA LYS A 107 16.66 4.46 8.68
C LYS A 107 17.64 4.68 9.83
N VAL A 108 17.17 4.54 11.05
CA VAL A 108 17.99 4.60 12.25
C VAL A 108 18.28 3.17 12.73
N GLN A 109 19.56 2.82 12.80
CA GLN A 109 19.99 1.57 13.42
C GLN A 109 20.25 1.81 14.90
N LEU A 110 19.46 1.17 15.76
CA LEU A 110 19.69 1.16 17.20
C LEU A 110 20.75 0.11 17.54
N SER A 111 21.35 0.20 18.74
CA SER A 111 22.33 -0.77 19.24
C SER A 111 21.85 -2.22 19.02
N GLY A 112 22.67 -3.02 18.33
CA GLY A 112 22.36 -4.39 17.91
C GLY A 112 21.81 -4.50 16.48
N ASN A 113 21.03 -5.55 16.21
CA ASN A 113 20.43 -5.84 14.90
C ASN A 113 19.04 -5.19 14.72
N LYS A 114 18.67 -4.21 15.54
CA LYS A 114 17.36 -3.57 15.49
C LYS A 114 17.38 -2.35 14.58
N VAL A 115 16.56 -2.39 13.53
CA VAL A 115 16.38 -1.29 12.57
C VAL A 115 15.01 -0.65 12.79
N ILE A 116 14.98 0.67 12.93
CA ILE A 116 13.76 1.47 13.00
C ILE A 116 13.75 2.52 11.89
N TYR A 117 12.56 2.95 11.51
CA TYR A 117 12.32 3.93 10.48
C TYR A 117 11.58 5.12 11.08
N LYS A 118 12.05 6.33 10.81
CA LYS A 118 11.48 7.59 11.30
C LYS A 118 11.10 8.47 10.12
N ALA A 119 9.95 9.13 10.18
CA ALA A 119 9.62 10.16 9.21
C ALA A 119 10.60 11.34 9.38
N GLN A 120 11.02 11.93 8.26
CA GLN A 120 11.81 13.17 8.24
C GLN A 120 10.91 14.40 8.34
#